data_AF-A0A2T2U5R2-F1
#
_entry.id   AF-A0A2T2U5R2-F1
#
_cell.length_a   1.000
_cell.length_b   1.000
_cell.length_c   1.000
_cell.angle_alpha   90.00
_cell.angle_beta   90.00
_cell.angle_gamma   90.00
#
_symmetry.space_group_name_H-M   'P 1'
#
loop_
_entity.id
_entity.type
_entity.pdbx_description
1 polymer ?
#
loop_
_entity_poly.entity_id
_entity_poly.type
_entity_poly.pdbx_seq_one_letter_code
_entity_poly.pdbx_strand_id
1 'polypeptide(L)' 'MGTCAATNKDGTSCSNDAMEGSRYCHVHRGSGGEPRSEGEYGFWTMLAGAFAVIFVTYFLLRVALGA' A
#
# COMPACT_ATOMS: atom_id res chain seq x y z
N MET A 1 10.25 2.60 29.86
CA MET A 1 9.80 1.64 28.83
C MET A 1 8.27 1.62 28.84
N GLY A 2 7.62 1.91 27.71
CA GLY A 2 6.16 1.80 27.57
C GLY A 2 5.77 0.52 26.83
N THR A 3 4.48 0.21 26.74
CA THR A 3 4.00 -0.90 25.91
C THR A 3 4.09 -0.58 24.42
N CYS A 4 4.25 -1.62 23.59
CA CYS A 4 4.32 -1.50 22.15
C CYS A 4 3.05 -0.87 21.58
N ALA A 5 3.22 0.16 20.74
CA ALA A 5 2.10 0.90 20.15
C ALA A 5 1.43 0.22 18.94
N ALA A 6 1.82 -1.02 18.59
CA ALA A 6 1.30 -1.72 17.42
C ALA A 6 0.09 -2.58 17.75
N THR A 7 -0.69 -2.87 16.72
CA THR A 7 -1.81 -3.82 16.76
C THR A 7 -1.35 -5.14 16.14
N ASN A 8 -1.69 -6.25 16.78
CA ASN A 8 -1.47 -7.60 16.25
C ASN A 8 -2.36 -7.85 15.01
N LYS A 9 -2.05 -8.90 14.25
CA LYS A 9 -2.83 -9.28 13.04
C LYS A 9 -4.28 -9.63 13.34
N ASP A 10 -4.59 -10.04 14.56
CA ASP A 10 -5.95 -10.35 15.03
C ASP A 10 -6.73 -9.09 15.48
N GLY A 11 -6.13 -7.89 15.39
CA GLY A 11 -6.76 -6.63 15.77
C GLY A 11 -6.58 -6.26 17.24
N THR A 12 -5.92 -7.11 18.05
CA THR A 12 -5.67 -6.80 19.47
C THR A 12 -4.46 -5.89 19.66
N SER A 13 -4.43 -5.10 20.73
CA SER A 13 -3.26 -4.28 21.06
C SER A 13 -2.09 -5.15 21.51
N CYS A 14 -0.87 -4.83 21.05
CA CYS A 14 0.32 -5.56 21.44
C CYS A 14 0.68 -5.25 22.91
N SER A 15 0.75 -6.29 23.74
CA SER A 15 1.07 -6.17 25.17
C SER A 15 2.56 -6.24 25.49
N ASN A 16 3.42 -6.45 24.48
CA ASN A 16 4.86 -6.54 24.67
C ASN A 16 5.49 -5.18 24.99
N ASP A 17 6.59 -5.19 25.74
CA ASP A 17 7.36 -3.98 26.02
C ASP A 17 7.98 -3.39 24.75
N ALA A 18 7.91 -2.07 24.64
CA ALA A 18 8.64 -1.33 23.63
C ALA A 18 10.14 -1.33 23.95
N MET A 19 10.96 -1.34 22.91
CA MET A 19 12.42 -1.27 23.05
C MET A 19 12.84 0.12 23.50
N GLU A 20 14.00 0.24 24.16
CA GLU A 20 14.56 1.54 24.53
C GLU A 20 14.72 2.43 23.30
N GLY A 21 14.19 3.65 23.36
CA GLY A 21 14.19 4.59 22.23
C GLY A 21 13.23 4.25 21.08
N SER A 22 12.34 3.26 21.25
CA SER A 22 11.36 2.84 20.24
C SER A 22 9.94 2.88 20.80
N ARG A 23 8.95 3.03 19.90
CA ARG A 23 7.53 2.83 20.23
C ARG A 23 7.06 1.38 19.99
N TYR A 24 7.95 0.54 19.46
CA TYR A 24 7.64 -0.81 19.02
C TYR A 24 8.56 -1.83 19.69
N CYS A 25 8.03 -3.03 19.92
CA CYS A 25 8.79 -4.19 20.38
C CYS A 25 9.65 -4.76 19.25
N HIS A 26 10.49 -5.76 19.56
CA HIS A 26 11.35 -6.41 18.56
C HIS A 26 10.57 -7.00 17.38
N VAL A 27 9.36 -7.51 17.60
CA VAL A 27 8.49 -8.11 16.57
C VAL A 27 7.94 -7.03 15.63
N HIS A 28 7.57 -5.87 16.17
CA HIS A 28 6.97 -4.76 15.43
C HIS A 28 7.97 -3.66 15.05
N ARG A 29 9.28 -3.89 15.26
CA ARG A 29 10.35 -2.91 14.96
C ARG A 29 10.35 -2.44 13.50
N GLY A 30 9.87 -3.28 12.57
CA GLY A 30 9.69 -2.95 11.15
C GLY A 30 8.32 -2.35 10.79
N SER A 31 7.38 -2.31 11.73
CA SER A 31 6.04 -1.73 11.55
C SER A 31 6.02 -0.21 11.81
N GLY A 32 7.16 0.36 12.19
CA GLY A 32 7.35 1.80 12.41
C GLY A 32 7.76 2.60 11.16
N GLY A 33 7.60 2.03 9.97
CA GLY A 33 7.86 2.70 8.69
C GLY A 33 6.57 2.94 7.91
N GLU A 34 6.12 4.19 7.93
CA GLU A 34 5.12 4.81 7.05
C GLU A 34 3.64 4.38 7.19
N PRO A 35 2.70 5.34 7.15
CA PRO A 35 1.34 5.05 6.71
C PRO A 35 1.43 4.75 5.20
N ARG A 36 1.73 3.50 4.84
CA ARG A 36 1.67 3.12 3.44
C ARG A 36 0.20 3.07 3.06
N SER A 37 -0.23 4.11 2.34
CA SER A 37 -1.47 4.18 1.56
C SER A 37 -1.46 3.18 0.40
N GLU A 38 -1.11 1.92 0.70
CA GLU A 38 -0.88 0.81 -0.22
C GLU A 38 -2.12 0.41 -1.03
N GLY A 39 -3.31 0.82 -0.59
CA GLY A 39 -4.56 0.56 -1.30
C GLY A 39 -4.86 1.52 -2.45
N GLU A 40 -4.44 2.79 -2.35
CA GLU A 40 -4.90 3.82 -3.27
C GLU A 40 -3.99 3.95 -4.49
N TYR A 41 -2.66 4.00 -4.30
CA TYR A 41 -1.76 4.12 -5.45
C TYR A 41 -1.71 2.86 -6.32
N GLY A 42 -1.92 1.67 -5.76
CA GLY A 42 -1.92 0.40 -6.52
C GLY A 42 -3.13 0.27 -7.45
N PHE A 43 -4.32 0.54 -6.94
CA PHE A 43 -5.55 0.49 -7.73
C PHE A 43 -5.56 1.54 -8.85
N TRP A 44 -5.22 2.80 -8.52
CA TRP A 44 -5.23 3.88 -9.50
C TRP A 44 -4.16 3.73 -10.59
N THR A 45 -2.98 3.17 -10.26
CA THR A 45 -1.93 2.89 -11.27
C THR A 45 -2.34 1.77 -12.22
N MET A 46 -2.95 0.70 -11.72
CA MET A 46 -3.50 -0.36 -12.57
C MET A 46 -4.62 0.16 -13.48
N LEU A 47 -5.52 0.97 -12.91
CA LEU A 47 -6.63 1.56 -13.67
C LEU A 47 -6.14 2.49 -14.77
N ALA A 48 -5.18 3.37 -14.47
CA ALA A 48 -4.57 4.27 -15.45
C ALA A 48 -3.86 3.48 -16.58
N GLY A 49 -3.14 2.42 -16.23
CA GLY A 49 -2.51 1.52 -17.19
C GLY A 49 -3.52 0.85 -18.13
N ALA A 50 -4.62 0.33 -17.58
CA ALA A 50 -5.69 -0.28 -18.37
C ALA A 50 -6.32 0.73 -19.34
N PHE A 51 -6.63 1.94 -18.88
CA PHE A 51 -7.16 2.99 -19.76
C PHE A 51 -6.18 3.36 -20.86
N ALA A 52 -4.90 3.53 -20.56
CA ALA A 52 -3.89 3.86 -21.58
C ALA A 52 -3.85 2.83 -22.70
N VAL A 53 -3.85 1.54 -22.37
CA VAL A 53 -3.86 0.45 -23.37
C VAL A 53 -5.15 0.49 -24.20
N ILE A 54 -6.31 0.67 -23.58
CA ILE A 54 -7.60 0.75 -24.27
C ILE A 54 -7.63 1.95 -25.24
N PHE A 55 -7.19 3.13 -24.80
CA PHE A 55 -7.17 4.31 -25.65
C PHE A 55 -6.21 4.17 -26.83
N VAL A 56 -5.00 3.66 -26.58
CA VAL A 56 -4.00 3.45 -27.64
C VAL A 56 -4.51 2.43 -28.66
N THR A 57 -5.03 1.29 -28.20
CA THR A 57 -5.55 0.25 -29.10
C THR A 57 -6.76 0.75 -29.90
N TYR A 58 -7.70 1.43 -29.26
CA TYR A 58 -8.85 2.03 -29.93
C TYR A 58 -8.43 3.06 -30.99
N PHE A 59 -7.49 3.94 -30.67
CA PHE A 59 -6.96 4.93 -31.60
C PHE A 59 -6.30 4.26 -32.81
N LEU A 60 -5.45 3.26 -32.59
CA LEU A 60 -4.81 2.50 -33.68
C LEU A 60 -5.84 1.80 -34.57
N LEU A 61 -6.90 1.24 -33.99
CA LEU A 61 -8.00 0.63 -34.75
C LEU A 61 -8.75 1.68 -35.59
N ARG A 62 -9.01 2.88 -35.05
CA ARG A 62 -9.65 3.97 -35.79
C ARG A 62 -8.80 4.41 -36.99
N VAL A 63 -7.49 4.56 -36.78
CA VAL A 63 -6.54 4.89 -37.86
C VAL A 63 -6.48 3.79 -38.91
N ALA A 64 -6.40 2.52 -38.52
CA ALA A 64 -6.31 1.39 -39.43
C ALA A 64 -7.60 1.16 -40.23
N LEU A 65 -8.76 1.39 -39.62
CA LEU A 65 -10.08 1.20 -40.24
C LEU A 65 -10.59 2.43 -40.99
N GLY A 66 -9.87 3.57 -40.91
CA GLY A 66 -10.21 4.81 -41.62
C GLY A 66 -11.53 5.45 -41.18
N ALA A 67 -11.90 5.29 -39.89
CA ALA A 67 -13.18 5.73 -39.33
C ALA A 67 -13.08 7.01 -38.50
#